data_AF-A0A2L2Y4T3-F1
#
_entry.id   AF-A0A2L2Y4T3-F1
#
_cell.length_a   1.000
_cell.length_b   1.000
_cell.length_c   1.000
_cell.angle_alpha   90.00
_cell.angle_beta   90.00
_cell.angle_gamma   90.00
#
_symmetry.space_group_name_H-M   'P 1'
#
loop_
_entity.id
_entity.type
_entity.pdbx_description
1 polymer ?
#
loop_
_entity_poly.entity_id
_entity_poly.type
_entity_poly.pdbx_seq_one_letter_code
_entity_poly.pdbx_strand_id
1 'polypeptide(L)' 'IRLWDLPKTKQDAILFFQEGNILPKKRKCTNSHNIKLYLGKRTFWKCYFIWNLIHQSSYGDMIVLNLC' A
#
# COMPACT_ATOMS: atom_id res chain seq x y z
N ILE A 1 13.21 4.23 -22.68
CA ILE A 1 11.96 3.48 -22.48
C ILE A 1 11.38 3.23 -23.87
N ARG A 2 11.31 1.98 -24.33
CA ARG A 2 10.62 1.65 -25.58
C ARG A 2 9.15 1.35 -25.28
N LEU A 3 8.27 1.54 -26.27
CA LEU A 3 6.83 1.34 -26.10
C LEU A 3 6.47 -0.07 -25.62
N TRP A 4 7.26 -1.08 -26.00
CA TRP A 4 7.11 -2.48 -25.59
C TRP A 4 7.63 -2.78 -24.18
N ASP A 5 8.41 -1.87 -23.59
CA ASP A 5 8.89 -1.97 -22.20
C ASP A 5 7.81 -1.49 -21.20
N LEU A 6 6.63 -1.09 -21.68
CA LEU A 6 5.54 -0.63 -20.83
C LEU A 6 4.91 -1.80 -20.06
N PRO A 7 4.61 -1.58 -18.77
CA PRO A 7 3.96 -2.57 -17.93
C PRO A 7 2.60 -2.97 -18.50
N LYS A 8 2.36 -4.28 -18.62
CA LYS A 8 1.12 -4.84 -19.17
C LYS A 8 0.05 -5.07 -18.10
N THR A 9 0.45 -5.18 -16.84
CA THR A 9 -0.45 -5.33 -15.70
C THR A 9 -0.28 -4.19 -14.69
N LYS A 10 -1.28 -4.01 -13.82
CA LYS A 10 -1.18 -3.05 -12.71
C LYS A 10 0.00 -3.36 -11.78
N GLN A 11 0.28 -4.65 -11.55
CA GLN A 11 1.39 -5.11 -10.71
C GLN A 11 2.74 -4.75 -11.36
N ASP A 12 2.89 -5.00 -12.66
CA ASP A 12 4.10 -4.65 -13.40
C ASP A 12 4.31 -3.13 -13.40
N ALA A 13 3.23 -2.34 -13.48
CA ALA A 13 3.35 -0.88 -13.49
C ALA A 13 3.90 -0.37 -12.16
N ILE A 14 3.42 -0.95 -11.06
CA ILE A 14 3.89 -0.60 -9.73
C ILE A 14 5.36 -0.99 -9.56
N LEU A 15 5.75 -2.18 -10.01
CA LEU A 15 7.15 -2.61 -9.97
C LEU A 15 8.04 -1.70 -10.82
N PHE A 16 7.62 -1.39 -12.04
CA PHE A 16 8.32 -0.47 -12.94
C PHE A 16 8.54 0.92 -12.29
N PHE A 17 7.49 1.49 -11.70
CA PHE A 17 7.60 2.77 -10.99
C PHE A 17 8.43 2.67 -9.69
N GLN A 18 8.44 1.52 -9.03
CA GLN A 18 9.26 1.27 -7.84
C GLN A 18 10.74 1.09 -8.15
N GLU A 19 11.07 0.46 -9.28
CA GLU A 19 12.43 0.34 -9.78
C GLU A 19 12.97 1.69 -10.25
N GLY A 20 12.11 2.51 -10.86
CA GLY A 20 12.43 3.89 -11.22
C GLY A 20 12.52 4.87 -10.04
N ASN A 21 12.36 4.41 -8.79
CA ASN A 21 12.28 5.25 -7.58
C ASN A 21 11.20 6.34 -7.59
N ILE A 22 10.24 6.26 -8.53
CA ILE A 22 9.09 7.19 -8.62
C ILE A 22 8.07 6.84 -7.53
N LEU A 23 7.84 5.54 -7.32
CA LEU A 23 6.98 5.03 -6.26
C LEU A 23 7.86 4.38 -5.19
N PRO A 24 7.78 4.79 -3.91
CA PRO A 24 8.58 4.16 -2.87
C PRO A 24 8.15 2.70 -2.67
N LYS A 25 9.13 1.79 -2.51
CA LYS A 25 8.89 0.38 -2.15
C LYS A 25 8.40 0.22 -0.71
N LYS A 26 8.81 1.13 0.17
CA LYS A 26 8.46 1.18 1.58
C LYS A 26 8.17 2.64 1.94
N ARG A 27 7.10 2.88 2.68
CA ARG A 27 6.80 4.19 3.27
C ARG A 27 6.62 4.03 4.77
N LYS A 28 6.80 5.14 5.48
CA LYS A 28 6.36 5.28 6.87
C LYS A 28 5.14 6.21 6.91
N CYS A 29 4.21 5.96 7.82
CA CYS A 29 3.14 6.92 8.11
C CYS A 29 3.68 8.07 8.99
N THR A 30 2.86 9.08 9.27
CA THR A 30 3.16 10.22 10.17
C THR A 30 3.68 9.76 11.53
N ASN A 31 3.15 8.65 12.05
CA ASN A 31 3.58 8.01 13.29
C ASN A 31 4.78 7.05 13.13
N SER A 32 5.57 7.17 12.05
CA SER A 32 6.76 6.35 11.76
C SER A 32 6.56 4.84 11.59
N HIS A 33 5.31 4.35 11.53
CA HIS A 33 4.99 2.95 11.26
C HIS A 33 5.20 2.55 9.81
N ASN A 34 5.60 1.29 9.56
CA ASN A 34 5.69 0.75 8.21
C ASN A 34 4.31 0.63 7.56
N ILE A 35 4.16 1.20 6.36
CA ILE A 35 2.97 1.07 5.52
C ILE A 35 3.31 0.29 4.24
N LYS A 36 2.37 -0.53 3.76
CA LYS A 36 2.48 -1.23 2.47
C LYS A 36 1.37 -0.79 1.53
N LEU A 37 1.71 -0.80 0.25
CA LEU A 37 0.77 -0.55 -0.83
C LEU A 37 -0.12 -1.79 -1.03
N TYR A 38 -1.43 -1.60 -0.89
CA TYR A 38 -2.43 -2.62 -1.16
C TYR A 38 -3.02 -2.43 -2.55
N LEU A 39 -3.07 -3.52 -3.30
CA LEU A 39 -3.53 -3.58 -4.69
C LEU A 39 -4.83 -4.37 -4.74
N GLY A 40 -5.95 -3.68 -4.51
CA GLY A 40 -7.30 -4.25 -4.62
C GLY A 40 -8.12 -3.51 -5.68
N LYS A 41 -9.44 -3.42 -5.46
CA LYS A 41 -10.32 -2.56 -6.28
C LYS A 41 -9.89 -1.09 -6.26
N ARG A 42 -9.27 -0.65 -5.15
CA ARG A 42 -8.61 0.65 -4.99
C ARG A 42 -7.16 0.42 -4.59
N THR A 43 -6.28 1.31 -5.06
CA THR A 43 -4.86 1.32 -4.69
C THR A 43 -4.66 2.30 -3.54
N PHE A 44 -4.23 1.81 -2.38
CA PHE A 44 -4.01 2.66 -1.20
C PHE A 44 -2.90 2.14 -0.31
N TRP A 45 -2.30 3.03 0.46
CA TRP A 45 -1.32 2.69 1.49
C TRP A 45 -2.05 2.32 2.78
N LYS A 46 -1.68 1.19 3.40
CA LYS A 46 -2.25 0.76 4.68
C LYS A 46 -1.14 0.55 5.70
N CYS A 47 -1.37 1.05 6.91
CA CYS A 47 -0.50 0.85 8.07
C CYS A 47 -0.71 -0.54 8.66
N TYR A 48 0.38 -1.25 8.91
CA TYR A 48 0.35 -2.60 9.50
C TYR A 48 0.16 -2.61 11.01
N PHE A 49 0.57 -1.54 11.71
CA PHE A 49 0.46 -1.49 13.16
C PHE A 49 -0.98 -1.57 13.62
N ILE A 50 -1.88 -0.92 12.89
CA ILE A 50 -3.33 -0.97 13.12
C ILE A 50 -3.87 -2.41 12.95
N TRP A 51 -3.27 -3.23 12.08
CA TRP A 51 -3.75 -4.60 11.84
C TRP A 51 -3.59 -5.51 13.07
N ASN A 52 -2.55 -5.28 13.89
CA ASN A 52 -2.36 -6.02 15.14
C ASN A 52 -3.34 -5.58 16.24
N LEU A 53 -3.78 -4.31 16.24
CA LEU A 53 -4.78 -3.81 17.18
C LEU A 53 -6.20 -4.24 16.77
N ILE A 54 -6.53 -4.22 15.47
CA ILE A 54 -7.86 -4.64 14.98
C ILE A 54 -8.08 -6.14 15.12
N HIS A 55 -7.05 -6.99 15.00
CA HIS A 55 -7.23 -8.43 15.21
C HIS A 55 -7.61 -8.79 16.66
N GLN A 56 -7.37 -7.89 17.63
CA GLN A 56 -7.85 -8.03 19.01
C GLN A 56 -9.27 -7.47 19.21
N SER A 57 -9.77 -6.59 18.32
CA SER A 57 -11.14 -6.05 18.37
C SER A 57 -12.02 -6.71 17.31
N SER A 58 -12.59 -7.85 17.70
CA SER A 58 -13.66 -8.61 17.03
C SER A 58 -14.74 -7.77 16.33
N TYR A 59 -15.27 -8.33 15.23
CA TYR A 59 -16.69 -8.26 14.81
C TYR A 59 -17.42 -6.91 14.92
N GLY A 60 -17.76 -6.32 13.78
CA GLY A 60 -18.78 -5.27 13.67
C GLY A 60 -18.20 -3.93 13.24
N ASP A 61 -18.60 -3.50 12.04
CA ASP A 61 -18.44 -2.15 11.49
C ASP A 61 -16.99 -1.64 11.32
N MET A 62 -16.44 -1.87 10.12
CA MET A 62 -15.18 -1.28 9.68
C MET A 62 -15.32 0.23 9.45
N ILE A 63 -15.27 1.00 10.53
CA ILE A 63 -14.72 2.35 10.49
C ILE A 63 -13.23 2.16 10.26
N VAL A 64 -12.77 2.35 9.03
CA VAL A 64 -11.33 2.45 8.74
C VAL A 64 -10.84 3.75 9.37
N LEU A 65 -10.60 3.71 10.68
CA LEU A 65 -9.82 4.72 11.36
C LEU A 65 -8.43 4.67 10.76
N ASN A 66 -8.18 5.58 9.83
CA ASN A 66 -6.82 5.95 9.45
C ASN A 66 -6.24 6.64 10.70
N LEU A 67 -5.69 5.84 11.61
CA LEU A 67 -4.91 6.29 12.77
C LEU A 67 -3.45 6.61 12.39
N CYS A 68 -3.23 6.83 11.09
CA CYS A 68 -2.29 7.81 10.57
C CYS A 68 -3.11 8.74 9.64
#